data_AF-A0A3S2YMX1-F1
#
_entry.id   AF-A0A3S2YMX1-F1
#
_cell.length_a   1.000
_cell.length_b   1.000
_cell.length_c   1.000
_cell.angle_alpha   90.00
_cell.angle_beta   90.00
_cell.angle_gamma   90.00
#
_symmetry.space_group_name_H-M   'P 1'
#
loop_
_entity.id
_entity.type
_entity.pdbx_description
1 polymer ?
#
loop_
_entity_poly.entity_id
_entity_poly.type
_entity_poly.pdbx_seq_one_letter_code
_entity_poly.pdbx_strand_id
1 'polypeptide(L)'
;MSSPDTPAPKRTHPPVIGGGFIVLNRTGKSGRLRAGYAPHEHGSQADAETEAARLAAHHRREFVVFQAVSSVFPPVADTSAPASTGEDGTC
;
A
#
# COMPACT_ATOMS: atom_id res chain seq x y z
N MET A 1 -2.33 -34.46 -26.77
CA MET A 1 -1.48 -34.28 -25.58
C MET A 1 -1.83 -32.92 -25.00
N SER A 2 -2.55 -32.89 -23.88
CA SER A 2 -2.98 -31.63 -23.24
C SER A 2 -1.78 -30.97 -22.55
N SER A 3 -1.52 -29.70 -22.87
CA SER A 3 -0.50 -28.90 -22.19
C SER A 3 -0.94 -28.59 -20.75
N PRO A 4 -0.04 -28.62 -19.76
CA PRO A 4 -0.38 -28.25 -18.39
C PRO A 4 -0.66 -26.75 -18.30
N ASP A 5 -1.82 -26.41 -17.76
CA ASP A 5 -2.23 -25.05 -17.42
C ASP A 5 -1.35 -24.57 -16.26
N THR A 6 -0.38 -23.70 -16.55
CA THR A 6 0.53 -23.17 -15.52
C THR A 6 -0.21 -22.08 -14.77
N PRO A 7 -0.43 -22.21 -13.44
CA PRO A 7 -1.13 -21.18 -12.69
C PRO A 7 -0.32 -19.87 -12.76
N ALA A 8 -0.99 -18.80 -13.20
CA ALA A 8 -0.38 -17.48 -13.30
C ALA A 8 0.23 -17.07 -11.94
N PRO A 9 1.44 -16.46 -11.93
CA PRO A 9 2.07 -16.06 -10.68
C PRO A 9 1.16 -15.08 -9.94
N LYS A 10 0.87 -15.40 -8.68
CA LYS A 10 0.14 -14.52 -7.75
C LYS A 10 0.89 -13.18 -7.73
N ARG A 11 0.21 -12.08 -8.08
CA ARG A 11 0.79 -10.73 -7.97
C ARG A 11 1.08 -10.46 -6.51
N THR A 12 2.31 -10.71 -6.08
CA THR A 12 2.80 -10.27 -4.78
C THR A 12 2.91 -8.77 -4.85
N HIS A 13 1.90 -8.06 -4.33
CA HIS A 13 2.02 -6.62 -4.12
C HIS A 13 3.22 -6.43 -3.18
N PRO A 14 4.24 -5.65 -3.57
CA PRO A 14 5.35 -5.40 -2.65
C PRO A 14 4.77 -4.71 -1.40
N PRO A 15 5.16 -5.13 -0.17
CA PRO A 15 4.71 -4.52 1.08
C PRO A 15 5.48 -3.22 1.36
N VAL A 16 5.87 -2.50 0.32
CA VAL A 16 6.72 -1.33 0.41
C VAL A 16 5.85 -0.16 0.01
N ILE A 17 5.59 0.72 0.98
CA ILE A 17 5.09 2.07 0.69
C ILE A 17 6.09 2.68 -0.29
N GLY A 18 5.66 2.83 -1.54
CA GLY A 18 6.56 3.02 -2.67
C GLY A 18 7.27 4.37 -2.68
N GLY A 19 6.89 5.29 -1.80
CA GLY A 19 7.68 6.48 -1.56
C GLY A 19 6.98 7.54 -0.75
N GLY A 20 7.81 8.45 -0.24
CA GLY A 20 7.44 9.49 0.71
C GLY A 20 6.50 10.56 0.16
N PHE A 21 5.80 10.36 -0.96
CA PHE A 21 4.81 11.28 -1.49
C PHE A 21 3.47 10.60 -1.72
N ILE A 22 2.39 11.25 -1.28
CA ILE A 22 1.01 10.74 -1.30
C ILE A 22 0.12 11.76 -2.01
N VAL A 23 -0.67 11.34 -3.00
CA VAL A 23 -1.65 12.19 -3.68
C VAL A 23 -3.05 11.96 -3.11
N LEU A 24 -3.68 13.01 -2.59
CA LEU A 24 -5.00 12.97 -1.99
C LEU A 24 -5.98 13.92 -2.67
N ASN A 25 -7.26 13.55 -2.71
CA ASN A 25 -8.33 14.42 -3.23
C ASN A 25 -8.76 15.41 -2.15
N ARG A 26 -8.88 16.69 -2.53
CA ARG A 26 -9.49 17.73 -1.70
C ARG A 26 -10.97 17.86 -2.09
N THR A 27 -11.84 17.19 -1.33
CA THR A 27 -13.26 17.15 -1.67
C THR A 27 -14.05 18.33 -1.10
N GLY A 28 -14.54 19.21 -1.98
CA GLY A 28 -15.75 20.03 -1.81
C GLY A 28 -15.75 21.05 -0.65
N LYS A 29 -16.91 21.72 -0.44
CA LYS A 29 -17.16 22.89 0.45
C LYS A 29 -16.51 22.85 1.85
N SER A 30 -16.16 21.68 2.37
CA SER A 30 -15.54 21.51 3.69
C SER A 30 -14.01 21.65 3.69
N GLY A 31 -13.37 21.64 2.52
CA GLY A 31 -11.90 21.68 2.40
C GLY A 31 -11.18 20.44 2.92
N ARG A 32 -11.92 19.38 3.30
CA ARG A 32 -11.34 18.16 3.88
C ARG A 32 -10.61 17.33 2.84
N LEU A 33 -9.48 16.77 3.25
CA LEU A 33 -8.71 15.79 2.51
C LEU A 33 -9.34 14.41 2.70
N ARG A 34 -9.49 13.65 1.61
CA ARG A 34 -9.95 12.27 1.67
C ARG A 34 -8.92 11.37 1.00
N ALA A 35 -8.43 10.39 1.77
CA ALA A 35 -7.77 9.24 1.20
C ALA A 35 -8.82 8.37 0.50
N GLY A 36 -8.53 8.00 -0.74
CA GLY A 36 -9.27 6.92 -1.40
C GLY A 36 -9.02 5.59 -0.68
N TYR A 37 -9.73 4.54 -1.09
CA TYR A 37 -9.51 3.18 -0.58
C TYR A 37 -8.05 2.71 -0.77
N ALA A 38 -7.38 3.21 -1.81
CA ALA A 38 -5.94 3.08 -2.01
C ALA A 38 -5.36 4.47 -2.36
N PRO A 39 -4.55 5.09 -1.49
CA PRO A 39 -3.86 6.32 -1.83
C PRO A 39 -2.81 6.07 -2.93
N HIS A 40 -2.58 7.08 -3.77
CA HIS A 40 -1.53 7.03 -4.80
C HIS A 40 -0.20 7.41 -4.15
N GLU A 41 0.73 6.45 -4.07
CA GLU A 41 2.04 6.61 -3.44
C GLU A 41 3.14 6.66 -4.50
N HIS A 42 4.09 7.57 -4.33
CA HIS A 42 5.15 7.83 -5.30
C HIS A 42 6.51 8.01 -4.64
N GLY A 43 7.55 7.46 -5.30
CA GLY A 43 8.96 7.57 -4.94
C GLY A 43 9.51 8.99 -4.93
N SER A 44 8.94 9.88 -5.77
CA SER A 44 9.44 11.23 -6.00
C SER A 44 8.32 12.26 -6.02
N GLN A 45 8.67 13.52 -5.71
CA GLN A 45 7.74 14.64 -5.79
C GLN A 45 7.25 14.86 -7.23
N ALA A 46 8.15 14.76 -8.21
CA ALA A 46 7.82 15.00 -9.62
C ALA A 46 6.79 13.99 -10.16
N ASP A 47 6.92 12.71 -9.78
CA ASP A 47 5.95 11.68 -10.17
C ASP A 47 4.58 11.91 -9.50
N ALA A 48 4.59 12.33 -8.22
CA ALA A 48 3.37 12.64 -7.48
C ALA A 48 2.63 13.86 -8.07
N GLU A 49 3.35 14.90 -8.45
CA GLU A 49 2.78 16.09 -9.11
C GLU A 49 2.20 15.74 -10.48
N THR A 50 2.91 14.91 -11.25
CA THR A 50 2.44 14.41 -12.54
C THR A 50 1.12 13.63 -12.38
N GLU A 51 1.05 12.76 -11.37
CA GLU A 51 -0.17 12.00 -11.08
C GLU A 51 -1.30 12.91 -10.59
N ALA A 52 -1.02 13.88 -9.73
CA ALA A 52 -2.01 14.86 -9.27
C ALA A 52 -2.63 15.64 -10.44
N ALA A 53 -1.81 16.08 -11.40
CA ALA A 53 -2.28 16.76 -12.60
C ALA A 53 -3.16 15.84 -13.48
N ARG A 54 -2.74 14.57 -13.67
CA ARG A 54 -3.50 13.56 -14.41
C ARG A 54 -4.88 13.31 -13.78
N LEU A 55 -4.93 13.14 -12.45
CA LEU A 55 -6.15 12.92 -11.69
C LEU A 55 -7.07 14.14 -11.69
N ALA A 56 -6.51 15.35 -11.58
CA ALA A 56 -7.26 16.60 -11.65
C ALA A 56 -7.96 16.76 -13.01
N ALA A 57 -7.24 16.49 -14.11
CA ALA A 57 -7.80 16.52 -15.46
C ALA A 57 -8.90 15.47 -15.65
N HIS A 58 -8.69 14.25 -15.15
CA HIS A 58 -9.64 13.14 -15.33
C HIS A 58 -10.92 13.32 -14.51
N HIS A 59 -10.81 13.74 -13.25
CA HIS A 59 -11.94 13.81 -12.32
C HIS A 59 -12.56 15.20 -12.17
N ARG A 60 -11.94 16.25 -12.73
CA ARG A 60 -12.33 17.66 -12.55
C ARG A 60 -12.44 18.05 -11.07
N ARG A 61 -11.41 17.66 -10.29
CA ARG A 61 -11.32 17.88 -8.83
C ARG A 61 -9.91 18.35 -8.47
N GLU A 62 -9.79 18.93 -7.29
CA GLU A 62 -8.50 19.34 -6.74
C GLU A 62 -7.82 18.14 -6.07
N PHE A 63 -6.54 17.95 -6.40
CA PHE A 63 -5.67 16.95 -5.79
C PHE A 63 -4.44 17.64 -5.22
N VAL A 64 -3.93 17.13 -4.10
CA VAL A 64 -2.82 17.72 -3.35
C VAL A 64 -1.79 16.64 -3.08
N VAL A 65 -0.52 17.00 -3.21
CA VAL A 65 0.63 16.14 -2.91
C VAL A 65 1.07 16.40 -1.47
N PHE A 66 1.24 15.34 -0.70
CA PHE A 66 1.77 15.36 0.67
C PHE A 66 3.09 14.61 0.71
N GLN A 67 4.07 15.13 1.44
CA GLN A 67 5.26 14.36 1.78
C GLN A 67 5.03 13.62 3.10
N ALA A 68 5.16 12.29 3.08
CA ALA A 68 5.26 11.49 4.28
C ALA A 68 6.65 11.68 4.90
N VAL A 69 6.70 12.42 6.02
CA VAL A 69 7.94 12.68 6.77
C VAL A 69 8.19 11.64 7.88
N SER A 70 7.14 10.94 8.30
CA SER A 70 7.20 9.88 9.31
C SER A 70 6.00 8.95 9.16
N SER A 71 6.18 7.67 9.48
CA SER A 71 5.15 6.64 9.47
C SER A 71 5.31 5.74 10.69
N VAL A 72 4.20 5.40 11.34
CA VAL A 72 4.17 4.46 12.47
C VAL A 72 3.35 3.25 12.05
N PHE A 73 3.99 2.07 12.08
CA PHE A 73 3.31 0.79 11.85
C PHE A 73 3.14 0.06 13.17
N PRO A 74 1.98 -0.60 13.39
CA PRO A 74 1.87 -1.51 14.53
C PRO A 74 2.94 -2.60 14.41
N PRO A 75 3.45 -3.13 15.54
CA PRO A 75 4.38 -4.24 15.50
C PRO A 75 3.72 -5.41 14.77
N VAL A 76 4.45 -6.01 13.83
CA VAL A 76 4.05 -7.31 13.27
C VAL A 76 4.07 -8.31 14.44
N ALA A 77 2.95 -8.94 14.73
CA ALA A 77 2.93 -9.99 15.74
C ALA A 77 3.85 -11.12 15.24
N ASP A 78 4.92 -11.39 15.98
CA ASP A 78 5.79 -12.54 15.73
C ASP A 78 4.94 -13.81 15.86
N THR A 79 4.48 -14.32 14.73
CA THR A 79 3.83 -15.64 14.66
C THR A 79 4.92 -16.69 14.61
N SER A 80 5.64 -16.82 15.72
CA SER A 80 6.58 -17.90 15.99
C SER A 80 6.30 -18.44 17.38
N ALA A 81 5.19 -19.17 17.50
CA ALA A 81 5.01 -20.09 18.61
C ALA A 81 6.05 -21.22 18.46
N PRO A 82 6.83 -21.56 19.51
CA PRO A 82 7.69 -22.74 19.45
C PRO A 82 6.81 -23.99 19.44
N ALA A 83 7.06 -24.88 18.48
CA ALA A 83 6.56 -26.25 18.54
C ALA A 83 7.21 -26.93 19.76
N SER A 84 6.45 -27.05 20.85
CA SER A 84 6.79 -27.95 21.95
C SER A 84 6.54 -29.38 21.47
N THR A 85 7.56 -30.02 20.88
CA THR A 85 7.60 -31.48 20.80
C THR A 85 7.76 -31.98 22.23
N GLY A 86 6.68 -32.55 22.78
CA GLY A 86 6.70 -33.19 24.08
C GLY A 86 7.73 -34.32 24.09
N GLU A 87 8.63 -34.26 25.07
CA GLU A 87 9.40 -35.40 25.51
C GLU A 87 8.47 -36.30 26.33
N ASP A 88 7.96 -37.38 25.73
CA ASP A 88 7.34 -38.45 26.51
C ASP A 88 8.43 -39.43 26.95
N GLY A 89 8.86 -39.25 28.19
CA GLY A 89 9.58 -40.25 28.96
C GLY A 89 8.63 -41.27 29.59
N THR A 90 9.07 -42.54 29.55
CA THR A 90 8.78 -43.63 30.50
C THR A 90 7.48 -44.42 30.33
N CYS A 91 7.63 -45.70 29.94
CA CYS A 91 7.45 -46.88 30.79
C CYS A 91 8.36 -48.01 30.29
#